data_AF-A0A1S7DQE8-F1
#
_entry.id   AF-A0A1S7DQE8-F1
#
_cell.length_a   1.000
_cell.length_b   1.000
_cell.length_c   1.000
_cell.angle_alpha   90.00
_cell.angle_beta   90.00
_cell.angle_gamma   90.00
#
_symmetry.space_group_name_H-M   'P 1'
#
loop_
_entity.id
_entity.type
_entity.pdbx_description
1 polymer ?
#
loop_
_entity_poly.entity_id
_entity_poly.type
_entity_poly.pdbx_seq_one_letter_code
_entity_poly.pdbx_strand_id
1 'polypeptide(L)'
;MEKLMKINPDSENEIHDIAGFQDSNFNVVTPIMKLPAEVARVVVSEFQQIVRNASVSEQANAPDEDGIVRYQTFEEGEVYMAEKPFEEYFSDRYIMDFFNVEERGICSRMHIHTGLRFVRMMTGPGTQIRVGSLEPFEITNIKGVTPFQPEVFEDILPDTPEGVEKIRYNLIVPENSFVDMQIPRGVSHQFNAIGEYAAIDSVHPEESIETFREKMSGFKMMAQTIFLTEDRPELESCALKK
;
A
#
# COMPACT_ATOMS: atom_id res chain seq x y z
N MET A 1 -25.57 -14.01 2.53
CA MET A 1 -25.48 -12.54 2.61
C MET A 1 -24.03 -12.21 2.38
N GLU A 2 -23.67 -11.64 1.23
CA GLU A 2 -22.33 -11.05 1.08
C GLU A 2 -22.16 -10.03 2.21
N LYS A 3 -21.13 -10.19 3.04
CA LYS A 3 -20.76 -9.13 3.97
C LYS A 3 -20.36 -7.93 3.10
N LEU A 4 -21.07 -6.82 3.25
CA LEU A 4 -20.63 -5.55 2.68
C LEU A 4 -19.26 -5.23 3.30
N MET A 5 -18.28 -4.87 2.47
CA MET A 5 -16.95 -4.50 2.96
C MET A 5 -16.99 -3.14 3.64
N LYS A 6 -17.66 -2.13 3.05
CA LYS A 6 -17.89 -0.84 3.71
C LYS A 6 -19.29 -0.76 4.32
N ILE A 7 -19.39 -0.12 5.48
CA ILE A 7 -20.66 0.29 6.09
C ILE A 7 -21.16 1.59 5.44
N ASN A 8 -20.25 2.55 5.23
CA ASN A 8 -20.54 3.82 4.55
C ASN A 8 -19.48 4.07 3.46
N PRO A 9 -19.88 4.23 2.18
CA PRO A 9 -18.96 4.49 1.08
C PRO A 9 -18.05 5.70 1.27
N ASP A 10 -18.50 6.74 2.00
CA ASP A 10 -17.73 7.98 2.21
C ASP A 10 -16.77 7.91 3.42
N SER A 11 -16.72 6.79 4.16
CA SER A 11 -15.89 6.67 5.36
C SER A 11 -14.40 6.53 5.04
N GLU A 12 -13.61 7.55 5.41
CA GLU A 12 -12.15 7.59 5.25
C GLU A 12 -11.36 6.79 6.31
N ASN A 13 -12.00 6.41 7.41
CA ASN A 13 -11.36 5.71 8.54
C ASN A 13 -12.29 4.64 9.12
N GLU A 14 -12.89 3.83 8.25
CA GLU A 14 -13.70 2.69 8.69
C GLU A 14 -12.80 1.61 9.30
N ILE A 15 -13.27 0.98 10.39
CA ILE A 15 -12.53 -0.05 11.11
C ILE A 15 -13.34 -1.34 11.12
N HIS A 16 -12.70 -2.45 10.77
CA HIS A 16 -13.25 -3.80 10.95
C HIS A 16 -12.58 -4.50 12.11
N ASP A 17 -13.38 -5.28 12.86
CA ASP A 17 -12.86 -6.07 13.96
C ASP A 17 -11.96 -7.20 13.46
N ILE A 18 -10.67 -7.10 13.80
CA ILE A 18 -9.66 -8.06 13.41
C ILE A 18 -9.86 -9.45 14.00
N ALA A 19 -10.57 -9.57 15.14
CA ALA A 19 -10.81 -10.85 15.78
C ALA A 19 -11.60 -11.79 14.85
N GLY A 20 -12.66 -11.25 14.24
CA GLY A 20 -13.55 -11.97 13.34
C GLY A 20 -13.20 -11.85 11.85
N PHE A 21 -12.22 -11.03 11.48
CA PHE A 21 -11.83 -10.84 10.09
C PHE A 21 -10.92 -11.96 9.58
N GLN A 22 -11.13 -12.33 8.32
CA GLN A 22 -10.35 -13.31 7.57
C GLN A 22 -10.26 -12.83 6.12
N ASP A 23 -9.06 -12.88 5.55
CA ASP A 23 -8.86 -12.57 4.15
C ASP A 23 -9.60 -13.58 3.26
N SER A 24 -10.12 -13.10 2.14
CA SER A 24 -10.84 -13.95 1.20
C SER A 24 -9.92 -14.74 0.26
N ASN A 25 -8.62 -14.38 0.20
CA ASN A 25 -7.62 -14.92 -0.70
C ASN A 25 -6.19 -14.52 -0.22
N PHE A 26 -5.17 -14.79 -1.04
CA PHE A 26 -3.77 -14.49 -0.77
C PHE A 26 -3.27 -13.32 -1.61
N ASN A 27 -2.31 -12.58 -1.07
CA ASN A 27 -1.52 -11.65 -1.86
C ASN A 27 -0.53 -12.39 -2.75
N VAL A 28 -0.42 -12.00 -4.03
CA VAL A 28 0.49 -12.63 -4.99
C VAL A 28 1.67 -11.69 -5.26
N VAL A 29 2.90 -12.17 -5.06
CA VAL A 29 4.12 -11.36 -5.11
C VAL A 29 5.08 -11.88 -6.17
N THR A 30 5.57 -10.98 -7.02
CA THR A 30 6.52 -11.30 -8.09
C THR A 30 7.79 -10.44 -7.94
N PRO A 31 8.97 -11.04 -7.68
CA PRO A 31 10.23 -10.32 -7.70
C PRO A 31 10.62 -10.02 -9.15
N ILE A 32 10.70 -8.74 -9.53
CA ILE A 32 10.87 -8.32 -10.93
C ILE A 32 12.31 -7.98 -11.25
N MET A 33 12.95 -7.17 -10.40
CA MET A 33 14.23 -6.57 -10.75
C MET A 33 15.12 -6.35 -9.55
N LYS A 34 16.43 -6.57 -9.74
CA LYS A 34 17.48 -6.11 -8.84
C LYS A 34 18.37 -5.15 -9.61
N LEU A 35 18.60 -3.96 -9.06
CA LEU A 35 19.34 -2.89 -9.70
C LEU A 35 20.69 -2.66 -9.00
N PRO A 36 21.71 -2.16 -9.72
CA PRO A 36 22.85 -1.52 -9.08
C PRO A 36 22.37 -0.36 -8.19
N ALA A 37 23.05 -0.15 -7.06
CA ALA A 37 22.61 0.78 -6.02
C ALA A 37 22.45 2.22 -6.55
N GLU A 38 23.39 2.67 -7.38
CA GLU A 38 23.36 3.99 -8.01
C GLU A 38 22.17 4.16 -8.97
N VAL A 39 21.80 3.09 -9.69
CA VAL A 39 20.64 3.11 -10.60
C VAL A 39 19.35 3.10 -9.81
N ALA A 40 19.25 2.23 -8.80
CA ALA A 40 18.06 2.14 -7.94
C ALA A 40 17.77 3.49 -7.26
N ARG A 41 18.81 4.14 -6.72
CA ARG A 41 18.70 5.49 -6.13
C ARG A 41 18.08 6.47 -7.13
N VAL A 42 18.66 6.59 -8.33
CA VAL A 42 18.18 7.54 -9.34
C VAL A 42 16.72 7.26 -9.67
N VAL A 43 16.36 6.02 -9.99
CA VAL A 43 14.99 5.71 -10.40
C VAL A 43 14.00 6.00 -9.27
N VAL A 44 14.26 5.53 -8.04
CA VAL A 44 13.34 5.74 -6.91
C VAL A 44 13.22 7.24 -6.60
N SER A 45 14.33 7.99 -6.59
CA SER A 45 14.28 9.43 -6.34
C SER A 45 13.49 10.20 -7.39
N GLU A 46 13.49 9.79 -8.66
CA GLU A 46 12.64 10.41 -9.68
C GLU A 46 11.16 10.18 -9.41
N PHE A 47 10.77 8.97 -8.99
CA PHE A 47 9.38 8.70 -8.57
C PHE A 47 8.98 9.53 -7.34
N GLN A 48 9.84 9.60 -6.32
CA GLN A 48 9.61 10.43 -5.14
C GLN A 48 9.49 11.92 -5.51
N GLN A 49 10.35 12.41 -6.41
CA GLN A 49 10.34 13.81 -6.83
C GLN A 49 9.04 14.20 -7.54
N ILE A 50 8.38 13.28 -8.27
CA ILE A 50 7.05 13.54 -8.85
C ILE A 50 6.04 13.89 -7.73
N VAL A 51 6.01 13.10 -6.67
CA VAL A 51 5.10 13.31 -5.53
C VAL A 51 5.45 14.61 -4.79
N ARG A 52 6.73 14.87 -4.54
CA ARG A 52 7.19 16.11 -3.90
C ARG A 52 6.91 17.36 -4.73
N ASN A 53 6.98 17.25 -6.06
CA ASN A 53 6.58 18.35 -6.94
C ASN A 53 5.06 18.57 -6.88
N ALA A 54 4.29 17.49 -6.79
CA ALA A 54 2.84 17.57 -6.64
C ALA A 54 2.44 18.22 -5.30
N SER A 55 3.13 17.91 -4.19
CA SER A 55 2.80 18.45 -2.87
C SER A 55 2.85 19.98 -2.79
N VAL A 56 3.72 20.61 -3.58
CA VAL A 56 3.85 22.09 -3.66
C VAL A 56 3.13 22.72 -4.84
N SER A 57 2.48 21.92 -5.70
CA SER A 57 1.79 22.40 -6.89
C SER A 57 0.35 22.80 -6.58
N GLU A 58 -0.02 24.05 -6.85
CA GLU A 58 -1.41 24.51 -6.72
C GLU A 58 -2.37 23.67 -7.57
N GLN A 59 -1.95 23.24 -8.76
CA GLN A 59 -2.79 22.45 -9.67
C GLN A 59 -3.04 21.04 -9.15
N ALA A 60 -2.06 20.42 -8.48
CA ALA A 60 -2.23 19.08 -7.93
C ALA A 60 -3.02 19.08 -6.61
N ASN A 61 -3.01 20.22 -5.90
CA ASN A 61 -3.70 20.44 -4.62
C ASN A 61 -5.10 21.04 -4.75
N ALA A 62 -5.53 21.39 -5.97
CA ALA A 62 -6.87 21.90 -6.25
C ALA A 62 -7.70 20.84 -6.98
N PRO A 63 -9.04 20.81 -6.78
CA PRO A 63 -9.92 19.97 -7.57
C PRO A 63 -9.84 20.33 -9.06
N ASP A 64 -9.76 19.32 -9.93
CA ASP A 64 -9.86 19.49 -11.38
C ASP A 64 -11.33 19.62 -11.85
N GLU A 65 -11.55 19.57 -13.17
CA GLU A 65 -12.90 19.66 -13.77
C GLU A 65 -13.86 18.54 -13.31
N ASP A 66 -13.32 17.40 -12.88
CA ASP A 66 -14.08 16.27 -12.34
C ASP A 66 -14.16 16.31 -10.80
N GLY A 67 -13.62 17.38 -10.19
CA GLY A 67 -13.56 17.54 -8.73
C GLY A 67 -12.49 16.67 -8.07
N ILE A 68 -11.53 16.13 -8.83
CA ILE A 68 -10.47 15.25 -8.32
C ILE A 68 -9.29 16.09 -7.83
N VAL A 69 -8.86 15.85 -6.58
CA VAL A 69 -7.59 16.37 -6.06
C VAL A 69 -6.54 15.29 -6.21
N ARG A 70 -5.50 15.57 -7.00
CA ARG A 70 -4.49 14.57 -7.40
C ARG A 70 -3.45 14.30 -6.32
N TYR A 71 -3.12 15.32 -5.53
CA TYR A 71 -2.21 15.17 -4.40
C TYR A 71 -3.00 14.82 -3.13
N GLN A 72 -2.60 13.74 -2.45
CA GLN A 72 -3.23 13.25 -1.23
C GLN A 72 -2.17 12.74 -0.23
N THR A 73 -2.53 12.65 1.05
CA THR A 73 -1.67 12.08 2.09
C THR A 73 -2.32 10.84 2.69
N PHE A 74 -1.54 9.77 2.81
CA PHE A 74 -1.92 8.47 3.36
C PHE A 74 -1.20 8.20 4.67
N GLU A 75 -1.54 7.10 5.35
CA GLU A 75 -0.76 6.68 6.50
C GLU A 75 0.66 6.29 6.12
N GLU A 76 0.87 5.73 4.95
CA GLU A 76 2.14 5.19 4.50
C GLU A 76 3.07 6.26 3.90
N GLY A 77 2.50 7.33 3.33
CA GLY A 77 3.26 8.27 2.51
C GLY A 77 2.40 9.37 1.88
N GLU A 78 3.04 10.17 1.04
CA GLU A 78 2.37 11.15 0.19
C GLU A 78 2.11 10.55 -1.19
N VAL A 79 1.01 10.93 -1.83
CA VAL A 79 0.53 10.30 -3.06
C VAL A 79 0.22 11.34 -4.12
N TYR A 80 0.61 11.04 -5.36
CA TYR A 80 0.16 11.75 -6.54
C TYR A 80 -0.56 10.81 -7.51
N MET A 81 -1.81 11.12 -7.86
CA MET A 81 -2.55 10.47 -8.92
C MET A 81 -2.02 10.89 -10.29
N ALA A 82 -1.22 10.02 -10.88
CA ALA A 82 -0.64 10.21 -12.21
C ALA A 82 -1.72 10.14 -13.30
N GLU A 83 -2.58 9.12 -13.23
CA GLU A 83 -3.63 8.88 -14.20
C GLU A 83 -4.97 8.79 -13.47
N LYS A 84 -5.92 9.65 -13.85
CA LYS A 84 -7.30 9.60 -13.36
C LYS A 84 -8.10 8.61 -14.22
N PRO A 85 -9.16 8.00 -13.69
CA PRO A 85 -10.05 7.21 -14.52
C PRO A 85 -10.76 8.11 -15.53
N PHE A 86 -11.13 7.56 -16.68
CA PHE A 86 -11.84 8.27 -17.75
C PHE A 86 -12.86 7.34 -18.43
N GLU A 87 -13.62 7.87 -19.40
CA GLU A 87 -14.66 7.10 -20.09
C GLU A 87 -14.09 5.78 -20.64
N GLU A 88 -14.77 4.67 -20.33
CA GLU A 88 -14.38 3.28 -20.68
C GLU A 88 -13.08 2.76 -20.04
N TYR A 89 -12.35 3.57 -19.26
CA TYR A 89 -11.16 3.16 -18.52
C TYR A 89 -11.27 3.54 -17.03
N PHE A 90 -11.71 2.56 -16.25
CA PHE A 90 -12.16 2.74 -14.86
C PHE A 90 -11.06 2.43 -13.83
N SER A 91 -9.79 2.46 -14.25
CA SER A 91 -8.65 2.32 -13.36
C SER A 91 -7.95 3.66 -13.18
N ASP A 92 -7.48 3.95 -11.98
CA ASP A 92 -6.51 5.01 -11.75
C ASP A 92 -5.10 4.45 -11.51
N ARG A 93 -4.13 5.35 -11.51
CA ARG A 93 -2.74 5.04 -11.19
C ARG A 93 -2.16 6.15 -10.34
N TYR A 94 -1.46 5.75 -9.28
CA TYR A 94 -0.79 6.65 -8.36
C TYR A 94 0.66 6.27 -8.14
N ILE A 95 1.40 7.30 -7.76
CA ILE A 95 2.79 7.21 -7.31
C ILE A 95 2.79 7.67 -5.86
N MET A 96 3.42 6.90 -4.97
CA MET A 96 3.58 7.26 -3.57
C MET A 96 5.05 7.39 -3.22
N ASP A 97 5.38 8.46 -2.50
CA ASP A 97 6.64 8.61 -1.77
C ASP A 97 6.38 8.12 -0.34
N PHE A 98 7.00 7.00 0.05
CA PHE A 98 6.80 6.45 1.39
C PHE A 98 7.44 7.33 2.45
N PHE A 99 6.77 7.44 3.59
CA PHE A 99 7.45 7.88 4.78
C PHE A 99 8.35 6.77 5.34
N ASN A 100 9.52 7.16 5.83
CA ASN A 100 10.38 6.28 6.62
C ASN A 100 9.78 6.07 8.02
N VAL A 101 9.41 4.83 8.37
CA VAL A 101 8.80 4.54 9.68
C VAL A 101 9.75 4.80 10.85
N GLU A 102 11.07 4.67 10.66
CA GLU A 102 12.05 4.97 11.70
C GLU A 102 12.07 6.47 12.04
N GLU A 103 11.89 7.34 11.04
CA GLU A 103 11.80 8.79 11.25
C GLU A 103 10.46 9.20 11.86
N ARG A 104 9.38 8.51 11.49
CA ARG A 104 8.03 8.76 12.01
C ARG A 104 7.82 8.24 13.43
N GLY A 105 8.56 7.20 13.83
CA GLY A 105 8.40 6.53 15.11
C GLY A 105 7.14 5.67 15.25
N ILE A 106 6.40 5.44 14.16
CA ILE A 106 5.14 4.66 14.15
C ILE A 106 5.00 3.86 12.85
N CYS A 107 4.30 2.73 12.92
CA CYS A 107 3.96 1.90 11.77
C CYS A 107 2.62 2.32 11.16
N SER A 108 2.42 2.02 9.87
CA SER A 108 1.11 2.16 9.21
C SER A 108 0.16 1.06 9.69
N ARG A 109 -1.15 1.31 9.71
CA ARG A 109 -2.11 0.26 10.09
C ARG A 109 -2.30 -0.77 8.97
N MET A 110 -2.53 -2.02 9.37
CA MET A 110 -2.98 -3.04 8.43
C MET A 110 -4.40 -2.71 7.97
N HIS A 111 -4.62 -2.84 6.67
CA HIS A 111 -5.89 -2.46 6.07
C HIS A 111 -6.24 -3.34 4.87
N ILE A 112 -7.50 -3.26 4.44
CA ILE A 112 -8.02 -3.86 3.22
C ILE A 112 -8.56 -2.76 2.31
N HIS A 113 -8.67 -3.07 1.02
CA HIS A 113 -9.43 -2.24 0.10
C HIS A 113 -10.67 -2.95 -0.44
N THR A 114 -11.62 -2.13 -0.82
CA THR A 114 -12.87 -2.55 -1.46
C THR A 114 -12.67 -2.95 -2.92
N GLY A 115 -11.60 -2.50 -3.56
CA GLY A 115 -11.17 -2.94 -4.88
C GLY A 115 -9.88 -3.75 -4.85
N LEU A 116 -9.61 -4.50 -5.93
CA LEU A 116 -8.30 -5.10 -6.15
C LEU A 116 -7.24 -4.05 -6.50
N ARG A 117 -5.97 -4.34 -6.22
CA ARG A 117 -4.83 -3.45 -6.52
C ARG A 117 -3.69 -4.20 -7.18
N PHE A 118 -2.93 -3.48 -8.00
CA PHE A 118 -1.62 -3.91 -8.47
C PHE A 118 -0.60 -2.89 -8.00
N VAL A 119 0.38 -3.31 -7.21
CA VAL A 119 1.38 -2.43 -6.59
C VAL A 119 2.77 -2.85 -7.05
N ARG A 120 3.54 -1.93 -7.62
CA ARG A 120 4.99 -2.06 -7.78
C ARG A 120 5.69 -1.34 -6.65
N MET A 121 6.32 -2.10 -5.77
CA MET A 121 7.17 -1.59 -4.70
C MET A 121 8.60 -1.43 -5.20
N MET A 122 9.21 -0.26 -4.95
CA MET A 122 10.54 0.08 -5.43
C MET A 122 11.40 0.55 -4.25
N THR A 123 12.56 -0.07 -4.09
CA THR A 123 13.53 0.29 -3.04
C THR A 123 14.88 0.69 -3.63
N GLY A 124 15.53 1.66 -2.99
CA GLY A 124 16.89 2.10 -3.25
C GLY A 124 17.89 1.62 -2.19
N PRO A 125 19.09 2.23 -2.14
CA PRO A 125 20.15 1.83 -1.22
C PRO A 125 19.77 2.11 0.24
N GLY A 126 20.08 1.18 1.14
CA GLY A 126 19.78 1.33 2.57
C GLY A 126 18.28 1.36 2.89
N THR A 127 17.42 0.90 1.97
CA THR A 127 15.96 0.96 2.13
C THR A 127 15.29 -0.38 1.87
N GLN A 128 14.43 -0.81 2.78
CA GLN A 128 13.61 -2.01 2.65
C GLN A 128 12.13 -1.67 2.85
N ILE A 129 11.23 -2.48 2.31
CA ILE A 129 9.80 -2.39 2.63
C ILE A 129 9.40 -3.71 3.27
N ARG A 130 8.85 -3.62 4.48
CA ARG A 130 8.20 -4.74 5.16
C ARG A 130 6.72 -4.74 4.80
N VAL A 131 6.27 -5.84 4.21
CA VAL A 131 4.88 -6.08 3.85
C VAL A 131 4.27 -7.07 4.84
N GLY A 132 3.20 -6.69 5.54
CA GLY A 132 2.43 -7.56 6.42
C GLY A 132 1.12 -8.02 5.76
N SER A 133 0.60 -9.19 6.14
CA SER A 133 -0.67 -9.78 5.67
C SER A 133 -1.22 -10.74 6.74
N LEU A 134 -2.55 -10.94 6.80
CA LEU A 134 -3.20 -11.95 7.65
C LEU A 134 -3.14 -13.37 7.05
N GLU A 135 -2.87 -13.48 5.76
CA GLU A 135 -2.64 -14.75 5.06
C GLU A 135 -1.22 -14.83 4.48
N PRO A 136 -0.67 -16.04 4.26
CA PRO A 136 0.61 -16.23 3.59
C PRO A 136 0.66 -15.58 2.20
N PHE A 137 1.86 -15.22 1.74
CA PHE A 137 2.08 -14.71 0.39
C PHE A 137 2.27 -15.84 -0.62
N GLU A 138 1.61 -15.74 -1.78
CA GLU A 138 1.94 -16.57 -2.94
C GLU A 138 3.06 -15.90 -3.74
N ILE A 139 4.28 -16.45 -3.68
CA ILE A 139 5.44 -15.87 -4.35
C ILE A 139 5.68 -16.57 -5.69
N THR A 140 5.55 -15.86 -6.80
CA THR A 140 5.68 -16.40 -8.16
C THR A 140 7.13 -16.40 -8.66
N ASN A 141 8.06 -16.85 -7.81
CA ASN A 141 9.48 -16.96 -8.17
C ASN A 141 9.72 -18.14 -9.12
N ILE A 142 10.31 -17.85 -10.29
CA ILE A 142 10.69 -18.83 -11.29
C ILE A 142 12.22 -18.86 -11.39
N LYS A 143 12.82 -19.96 -10.95
CA LYS A 143 14.28 -20.14 -10.94
C LYS A 143 14.87 -19.90 -12.34
N GLY A 144 15.82 -18.97 -12.42
CA GLY A 144 16.50 -18.60 -13.67
C GLY A 144 15.76 -17.56 -14.52
N VAL A 145 14.58 -17.10 -14.09
CA VAL A 145 13.81 -16.02 -14.73
C VAL A 145 13.69 -14.83 -13.80
N THR A 146 13.16 -15.02 -12.59
CA THR A 146 13.07 -13.95 -11.59
C THR A 146 14.38 -13.82 -10.81
N PRO A 147 14.79 -12.60 -10.42
CA PRO A 147 16.15 -12.32 -9.99
C PRO A 147 16.48 -12.70 -8.55
N PHE A 148 15.48 -12.88 -7.67
CA PHE A 148 15.68 -13.23 -6.26
C PHE A 148 14.42 -13.84 -5.65
N GLN A 149 14.56 -14.39 -4.45
CA GLN A 149 13.46 -14.84 -3.58
C GLN A 149 13.37 -13.87 -2.39
N PRO A 150 12.23 -13.20 -2.17
CA PRO A 150 12.01 -12.40 -0.97
C PRO A 150 12.10 -13.24 0.31
N GLU A 151 12.61 -12.63 1.38
CA GLU A 151 12.55 -13.20 2.72
C GLU A 151 11.12 -13.14 3.25
N VAL A 152 10.68 -14.22 3.92
CA VAL A 152 9.38 -14.29 4.57
C VAL A 152 9.51 -14.82 5.99
N PHE A 153 8.67 -14.34 6.88
CA PHE A 153 8.61 -14.80 8.27
C PHE A 153 7.24 -14.50 8.89
N GLU A 154 6.98 -15.09 10.05
CA GLU A 154 5.75 -14.91 10.82
C GLU A 154 6.06 -14.19 12.14
N ASP A 155 5.15 -13.34 12.58
CA ASP A 155 5.11 -12.85 13.95
C ASP A 155 3.67 -12.73 14.45
N ILE A 156 3.51 -12.31 15.70
CA ILE A 156 2.19 -12.01 16.25
C ILE A 156 1.86 -10.57 15.88
N LEU A 157 0.68 -10.39 15.28
CA LEU A 157 0.19 -9.06 14.97
C LEU A 157 0.00 -8.25 16.27
N PRO A 158 0.58 -7.04 16.37
CA PRO A 158 0.36 -6.17 17.52
C PRO A 158 -1.07 -5.64 17.55
N ASP A 159 -1.44 -5.01 18.67
CA ASP A 159 -2.67 -4.21 18.80
C ASP A 159 -3.96 -4.96 18.48
N THR A 160 -3.96 -6.27 18.71
CA THR A 160 -5.16 -7.10 18.69
C THR A 160 -5.97 -6.90 19.98
N PRO A 161 -7.31 -7.10 19.93
CA PRO A 161 -8.14 -7.06 21.13
C PRO A 161 -7.66 -8.03 22.22
N GLU A 162 -7.97 -7.72 23.49
CA GLU A 162 -7.59 -8.56 24.63
C GLU A 162 -7.99 -10.04 24.42
N GLY A 163 -7.03 -10.94 24.56
CA GLY A 163 -7.24 -12.39 24.39
C GLY A 163 -7.30 -12.87 22.93
N VAL A 164 -7.09 -11.98 21.95
CA VAL A 164 -6.99 -12.34 20.53
C VAL A 164 -5.53 -12.38 20.10
N GLU A 165 -5.10 -13.53 19.58
CA GLU A 165 -3.79 -13.69 18.95
C GLU A 165 -3.98 -13.98 17.46
N LYS A 166 -3.33 -13.20 16.59
CA LYS A 166 -3.36 -13.37 15.14
C LYS A 166 -1.94 -13.46 14.61
N ILE A 167 -1.68 -14.45 13.77
CA ILE A 167 -0.42 -14.54 13.04
C ILE A 167 -0.44 -13.47 11.96
N ARG A 168 0.63 -12.68 11.87
CA ARG A 168 0.93 -11.83 10.73
C ARG A 168 2.03 -12.48 9.91
N TYR A 169 1.75 -12.69 8.64
CA TYR A 169 2.72 -13.11 7.64
C TYR A 169 3.44 -11.88 7.11
N ASN A 170 4.76 -11.96 7.03
CA ASN A 170 5.60 -10.85 6.61
C ASN A 170 6.45 -11.25 5.40
N LEU A 171 6.64 -10.30 4.50
CA LEU A 171 7.55 -10.38 3.36
C LEU A 171 8.43 -9.14 3.32
N ILE A 172 9.72 -9.32 3.04
CA ILE A 172 10.68 -8.22 2.90
C ILE A 172 10.98 -7.97 1.42
N VAL A 173 10.66 -6.77 0.96
CA VAL A 173 11.19 -6.22 -0.28
C VAL A 173 12.62 -5.74 0.01
N PRO A 174 13.64 -6.39 -0.57
CA PRO A 174 15.03 -6.08 -0.26
C PRO A 174 15.47 -4.75 -0.88
N GLU A 175 16.60 -4.19 -0.47
CA GLU A 175 17.16 -2.96 -1.06
C GLU A 175 17.39 -3.07 -2.56
N ASN A 176 17.41 -1.94 -3.27
CA ASN A 176 17.75 -1.86 -4.69
C ASN A 176 16.93 -2.82 -5.57
N SER A 177 15.63 -3.00 -5.27
CA SER A 177 14.80 -3.99 -5.95
C SER A 177 13.40 -3.51 -6.24
N PHE A 178 12.83 -4.04 -7.33
CA PHE A 178 11.42 -3.83 -7.69
C PHE A 178 10.68 -5.16 -7.51
N VAL A 179 9.57 -5.11 -6.78
CA VAL A 179 8.70 -6.24 -6.49
C VAL A 179 7.27 -5.82 -6.81
N ASP A 180 6.60 -6.60 -7.65
CA ASP A 180 5.19 -6.40 -7.97
C ASP A 180 4.32 -7.25 -7.01
N MET A 181 3.16 -6.74 -6.65
CA MET A 181 2.20 -7.39 -5.78
C MET A 181 0.78 -7.17 -6.30
N GLN A 182 0.03 -8.25 -6.44
CA GLN A 182 -1.39 -8.22 -6.71
C GLN A 182 -2.14 -8.46 -5.39
N ILE A 183 -3.06 -7.54 -5.08
CA ILE A 183 -3.83 -7.52 -3.84
C ILE A 183 -5.29 -7.75 -4.23
N PRO A 184 -5.85 -8.94 -3.98
CA PRO A 184 -7.25 -9.17 -4.23
C PRO A 184 -8.15 -8.31 -3.32
N ARG A 185 -9.39 -8.10 -3.76
CA ARG A 185 -10.41 -7.40 -2.98
C ARG A 185 -10.57 -8.04 -1.59
N GLY A 186 -10.60 -7.20 -0.54
CA GLY A 186 -10.79 -7.68 0.83
C GLY A 186 -9.66 -8.58 1.35
N VAL A 187 -8.46 -8.44 0.80
CA VAL A 187 -7.24 -9.07 1.32
C VAL A 187 -6.39 -8.02 1.99
N SER A 188 -5.97 -8.32 3.21
CA SER A 188 -5.23 -7.44 4.08
C SER A 188 -3.81 -7.26 3.59
N HIS A 189 -3.29 -6.06 3.81
CA HIS A 189 -1.88 -5.82 3.73
C HIS A 189 -1.48 -4.63 4.60
N GLN A 190 -0.18 -4.48 4.78
CA GLN A 190 0.42 -3.41 5.56
C GLN A 190 1.79 -3.09 4.95
N PHE A 191 2.03 -1.85 4.55
CA PHE A 191 3.33 -1.43 4.00
C PHE A 191 4.08 -0.53 5.00
N ASN A 192 5.32 -0.90 5.32
CA ASN A 192 6.20 -0.11 6.16
C ASN A 192 7.58 0.02 5.49
N ALA A 193 7.92 1.21 5.01
CA ALA A 193 9.23 1.50 4.46
C ALA A 193 10.22 1.89 5.56
N ILE A 194 11.42 1.31 5.48
CA ILE A 194 12.52 1.52 6.43
C ILE A 194 13.70 2.00 5.61
N GLY A 195 13.99 3.30 5.69
CA GLY A 195 14.96 4.01 4.85
C GLY A 195 14.32 5.05 3.92
N GLU A 196 15.16 5.90 3.34
CA GLU A 196 14.74 7.12 2.60
C GLU A 196 14.30 6.86 1.15
N TYR A 197 14.68 5.74 0.54
CA TYR A 197 14.49 5.48 -0.89
C TYR A 197 13.44 4.40 -1.10
N ALA A 198 12.18 4.70 -0.78
CA ALA A 198 11.05 3.83 -1.01
C ALA A 198 9.92 4.57 -1.75
N ALA A 199 9.45 3.97 -2.83
CA ALA A 199 8.29 4.46 -3.56
C ALA A 199 7.41 3.28 -4.01
N ILE A 200 6.12 3.54 -4.22
CA ILE A 200 5.26 2.64 -5.00
C ILE A 200 4.70 3.32 -6.23
N ASP A 201 4.51 2.52 -7.26
CA ASP A 201 3.73 2.84 -8.45
C ASP A 201 2.63 1.80 -8.55
N SER A 202 1.38 2.22 -8.51
CA SER A 202 0.28 1.30 -8.30
C SER A 202 -0.95 1.70 -9.08
N VAL A 203 -1.65 0.67 -9.55
CA VAL A 203 -2.86 0.77 -10.35
C VAL A 203 -4.00 0.23 -9.50
N HIS A 204 -5.13 0.92 -9.61
CA HIS A 204 -6.36 0.57 -8.91
C HIS A 204 -7.48 0.26 -9.89
N PRO A 205 -7.59 -1.00 -10.35
CA PRO A 205 -8.53 -1.35 -11.40
C PRO A 205 -9.99 -1.20 -11.04
N GLU A 206 -10.37 -1.31 -9.78
CA GLU A 206 -11.79 -1.30 -9.37
C GLU A 206 -12.21 -0.01 -8.64
N GLU A 207 -11.28 0.93 -8.43
CA GLU A 207 -11.53 2.11 -7.60
C GLU A 207 -12.57 3.08 -8.18
N SER A 208 -12.87 2.99 -9.47
CA SER A 208 -13.94 3.78 -10.08
C SER A 208 -15.34 3.30 -9.73
N ILE A 209 -15.53 2.10 -9.19
CA ILE A 209 -16.90 1.65 -8.95
C ILE A 209 -17.49 2.39 -7.76
N GLU A 210 -16.81 2.56 -6.63
CA GLU A 210 -17.44 3.20 -5.46
C GLU A 210 -17.60 4.71 -5.64
N THR A 211 -16.58 5.42 -6.12
CA THR A 211 -16.70 6.88 -6.29
C THR A 211 -17.74 7.27 -7.34
N PHE A 212 -17.84 6.53 -8.47
CA PHE A 212 -18.83 6.83 -9.51
C PHE A 212 -20.21 6.15 -9.29
N ARG A 213 -20.27 4.90 -8.77
CA ARG A 213 -21.55 4.17 -8.50
C ARG A 213 -22.25 4.70 -7.25
N GLU A 214 -21.50 4.97 -6.18
CA GLU A 214 -22.05 5.37 -4.87
C GLU A 214 -22.09 6.89 -4.67
N LYS A 215 -21.64 7.67 -5.67
CA LYS A 215 -21.65 9.15 -5.67
C LYS A 215 -20.86 9.77 -4.52
N MET A 216 -19.69 9.21 -4.22
CA MET A 216 -18.81 9.77 -3.19
C MET A 216 -18.39 11.18 -3.58
N SER A 217 -18.37 12.11 -2.62
CA SER A 217 -18.08 13.53 -2.88
C SER A 217 -16.60 13.85 -2.73
N GLY A 218 -15.97 14.37 -3.79
CA GLY A 218 -14.52 14.61 -3.83
C GLY A 218 -13.78 13.28 -3.85
N PHE A 219 -13.01 13.02 -4.91
CA PHE A 219 -12.33 11.74 -5.03
C PHE A 219 -11.26 11.59 -3.95
N LYS A 220 -11.55 10.78 -2.93
CA LYS A 220 -10.68 10.54 -1.77
C LYS A 220 -10.36 9.06 -1.67
N MET A 221 -9.13 8.70 -2.03
CA MET A 221 -8.73 7.29 -2.10
C MET A 221 -8.77 6.59 -0.73
N MET A 222 -8.53 7.33 0.35
CA MET A 222 -8.66 6.80 1.73
C MET A 222 -10.05 6.26 2.04
N ALA A 223 -11.08 6.71 1.32
CA ALA A 223 -12.44 6.23 1.53
C ALA A 223 -12.64 4.75 1.12
N GLN A 224 -11.69 4.14 0.41
CA GLN A 224 -11.70 2.71 0.07
C GLN A 224 -10.90 1.85 1.05
N THR A 225 -10.19 2.48 1.98
CA THR A 225 -9.36 1.81 2.99
C THR A 225 -10.21 1.47 4.20
N ILE A 226 -10.17 0.22 4.65
CA ILE A 226 -10.74 -0.22 5.91
C ILE A 226 -9.61 -0.72 6.78
N PHE A 227 -9.42 -0.09 7.93
CA PHE A 227 -8.39 -0.47 8.88
C PHE A 227 -8.85 -1.66 9.71
N LEU A 228 -7.90 -2.52 10.10
CA LEU A 228 -8.19 -3.64 10.99
C LEU A 228 -7.97 -3.29 12.48
N THR A 229 -7.35 -2.14 12.75
CA THR A 229 -7.12 -1.62 14.10
C THR A 229 -7.46 -0.12 14.15
N GLU A 230 -7.86 0.35 15.33
CA GLU A 230 -8.09 1.78 15.55
C GLU A 230 -6.75 2.53 15.64
N ASP A 231 -5.85 2.02 16.47
CA ASP A 231 -4.56 2.62 16.76
C ASP A 231 -3.48 2.19 15.78
N ARG A 232 -2.47 3.06 15.64
CA ARG A 232 -1.26 2.79 14.87
C ARG A 232 -0.27 2.00 15.73
N PRO A 233 0.32 0.93 15.19
CA PRO A 233 1.32 0.18 15.95
C PRO A 233 2.59 0.98 16.21
N GLU A 234 3.20 0.70 17.35
CA GLU A 234 4.53 1.22 17.72
C GLU A 234 5.61 0.71 16.75
N LEU A 235 6.67 1.51 16.57
CA LEU A 235 7.76 1.25 15.62
C LEU A 235 8.38 -0.15 15.78
N GLU A 236 8.53 -0.65 17.01
CA GLU A 236 9.13 -1.94 17.31
C GLU A 236 8.40 -3.10 16.61
N SER A 237 7.12 -2.91 16.31
CA SER A 237 6.29 -3.93 15.66
C SER A 237 6.58 -4.08 14.15
N CYS A 238 7.06 -3.03 13.48
CA CYS A 238 7.42 -3.08 12.05
C CYS A 238 8.92 -2.97 11.79
N ALA A 239 9.74 -2.60 12.79
CA ALA A 239 11.18 -2.58 12.69
C ALA A 239 11.75 -3.93 12.24
N LEU A 240 12.80 -3.90 11.41
CA LEU A 240 13.56 -5.10 11.08
C LEU A 240 14.46 -5.45 12.26
N LYS A 241 14.34 -6.67 12.79
CA LYS A 241 15.26 -7.14 13.83
C LYS A 241 16.67 -7.21 13.22
N LYS A 242 17.58 -6.41 13.76
CA LYS A 242 19.01 -6.41 13.39
C LYS A 242 19.70 -7.71 13.81
#